data_AF-A0A1I7HZG5-F1
#
_entry.id   AF-A0A1I7HZG5-F1
#
_cell.length_a   1.000
_cell.length_b   1.000
_cell.length_c   1.000
_cell.angle_alpha   90.00
_cell.angle_beta   90.00
_cell.angle_gamma   90.00
#
_symmetry.space_group_name_H-M   'P 1'
#
loop_
_entity.id
_entity.type
_entity.pdbx_description
1 polymer ?
#
loop_
_entity_poly.entity_id
_entity_poly.type
_entity_poly.pdbx_seq_one_letter_code
_entity_poly.pdbx_strand_id
1 'polypeptide(L)'
;MLNQMESIKLLVKNNGKYVDVTGRRVILWGAGRNLQPLCYSMQIDSIACVVDSSSSMWQKKVVLLGDEYVIETPDAIKEYDENRCFIMITSTNYRDEIKKNIQDLYGDRYLICEKKSDFLRQYTSLQELLYKDPIIVNAIARGNLSLCMKSIESKVLQKIKEHISDNLDELAFSPLDGATRVTFLVWQKKVRKYIVHIPVRSFREEYNPSNTRSIAIRYEDRKKLGNLDKLCVYVDNEGIEIEKYAETDCLDWSSEETVSGALEELRLLHDSNISLRNRWNPIERVISNEKYIVQYNGYFPEQLSVHIHDLCFGELSNIGMTSVCHGDVHLDNFAMYKGKMVLIDWEWVGMSDPMWDICMLYSNLKNRTALKYSLGDFLQIYYGYIPSQQELKRARLIYVLLEYYLYCIILRKNNCKNEERENKIWELLRDI
;
A
#
# COMPACT_ATOMS: atom_id res chain seq x y z
N MET A 1 20.46 -28.82 19.43
CA MET A 1 19.52 -27.83 18.86
C MET A 1 19.95 -26.42 19.25
N LEU A 2 21.11 -25.95 18.78
CA LEU A 2 21.67 -24.64 19.15
C LEU A 2 22.43 -23.96 17.98
N ASN A 3 22.11 -24.33 16.73
CA ASN A 3 22.71 -23.74 15.50
C ASN A 3 21.64 -23.11 14.57
N GLN A 4 20.52 -22.61 15.09
CA GLN A 4 19.45 -22.00 14.26
C GLN A 4 19.41 -20.46 14.28
N MET A 5 20.27 -19.79 15.04
CA MET A 5 20.25 -18.32 15.17
C MET A 5 20.94 -17.55 14.03
N GLU A 6 21.53 -18.21 13.03
CA GLU A 6 22.15 -17.52 11.87
C GLU A 6 21.16 -17.23 10.70
N SER A 7 19.89 -17.60 10.82
CA SER A 7 18.96 -17.60 9.68
C SER A 7 18.27 -16.25 9.39
N ILE A 8 18.03 -15.43 10.43
CA ILE A 8 17.20 -14.22 10.34
C ILE A 8 17.97 -13.00 10.82
N LYS A 9 18.10 -12.00 9.95
CA LYS A 9 18.62 -10.68 10.32
C LYS A 9 17.49 -9.71 10.59
N LEU A 10 17.69 -8.86 11.59
CA LEU A 10 16.82 -7.73 11.87
C LEU A 10 17.46 -6.48 11.31
N LEU A 11 16.73 -5.75 10.47
CA LEU A 11 17.22 -4.56 9.79
C LEU A 11 16.36 -3.35 10.16
N VAL A 12 17.00 -2.23 10.45
CA VAL A 12 16.33 -0.92 10.66
C VAL A 12 16.82 0.06 9.61
N LYS A 13 15.89 0.74 8.93
CA LYS A 13 16.18 1.82 7.99
C LYS A 13 16.59 3.07 8.77
N ASN A 14 17.76 3.61 8.44
CA ASN A 14 18.29 4.85 8.98
C ASN A 14 18.98 5.63 7.87
N ASN A 15 18.59 6.89 7.67
CA ASN A 15 19.11 7.75 6.60
C ASN A 15 19.13 7.07 5.21
N GLY A 16 18.05 6.34 4.89
CA GLY A 16 17.89 5.63 3.61
C GLY A 16 18.66 4.32 3.48
N LYS A 17 19.41 3.89 4.50
CA LYS A 17 20.17 2.62 4.51
C LYS A 17 19.69 1.70 5.61
N TYR A 18 19.70 0.40 5.36
CA TYR A 18 19.37 -0.59 6.38
C TYR A 18 20.60 -0.98 7.19
N VAL A 19 20.47 -0.92 8.51
CA VAL A 19 21.48 -1.29 9.49
C VAL A 19 21.08 -2.60 10.14
N ASP A 20 22.03 -3.53 10.27
CA ASP A 20 21.83 -4.79 10.98
C ASP A 20 21.78 -4.54 12.49
N VAL A 21 20.63 -4.86 13.09
CA VAL A 21 20.35 -4.74 14.52
C VAL A 21 20.13 -6.11 15.16
N THR A 22 20.53 -7.18 14.50
CA THR A 22 20.42 -8.54 15.03
C THR A 22 21.15 -8.65 16.37
N GLY A 23 20.45 -9.19 17.38
CA GLY A 23 20.97 -9.28 18.74
C GLY A 23 20.92 -7.98 19.57
N ARG A 24 20.47 -6.85 18.99
CA ARG A 24 20.17 -5.64 19.77
C ARG A 24 18.79 -5.74 20.40
N ARG A 25 18.63 -5.13 21.58
CA ARG A 25 17.33 -4.98 22.25
C ARG A 25 16.57 -3.76 21.72
N VAL A 26 15.24 -3.79 21.82
CA VAL A 26 14.35 -2.73 21.31
C VAL A 26 13.80 -1.90 22.46
N ILE A 27 14.00 -0.59 22.40
CA ILE A 27 13.33 0.37 23.29
C ILE A 27 12.05 0.82 22.60
N LEU A 28 10.90 0.59 23.21
CA LEU A 28 9.60 0.95 22.62
C LEU A 28 9.17 2.31 23.16
N TRP A 29 9.05 3.32 22.29
CA TRP A 29 8.64 4.67 22.68
C TRP A 29 7.24 4.99 22.16
N GLY A 30 6.27 5.03 23.09
CA GLY A 30 4.85 5.32 22.83
C GLY A 30 3.93 4.16 23.23
N ALA A 31 3.43 4.18 24.47
CA ALA A 31 2.61 3.13 25.08
C ALA A 31 1.11 3.22 24.72
N GLY A 32 0.79 3.41 23.45
CA GLY A 32 -0.58 3.56 22.96
C GLY A 32 -1.31 2.23 22.68
N ARG A 33 -2.59 2.33 22.28
CA ARG A 33 -3.47 1.18 21.96
C ARG A 33 -2.91 0.21 20.91
N ASN A 34 -2.04 0.70 20.03
CA ASN A 34 -1.48 -0.10 18.94
C ASN A 34 -0.18 -0.83 19.32
N LEU A 35 0.37 -0.61 20.51
CA LEU A 35 1.66 -1.17 20.90
C LEU A 35 1.65 -2.69 20.92
N GLN A 36 0.64 -3.29 21.54
CA GLN A 36 0.54 -4.75 21.65
C GLN A 36 0.34 -5.41 20.27
N PRO A 37 -0.64 -5.02 19.42
CA PRO A 37 -0.75 -5.55 18.06
C PRO A 37 0.53 -5.39 17.23
N LEU A 38 1.23 -4.26 17.37
CA LEU A 38 2.50 -4.02 16.68
C LEU A 38 3.55 -5.06 17.09
N CYS A 39 3.78 -5.23 18.39
CA CYS A 39 4.76 -6.19 18.93
C CYS A 39 4.48 -7.63 18.48
N TYR A 40 3.20 -8.05 18.49
CA TYR A 40 2.80 -9.38 17.99
C TYR A 40 3.03 -9.51 16.47
N SER A 41 2.52 -8.56 15.69
CA SER A 41 2.62 -8.61 14.21
C SER A 41 4.07 -8.59 13.72
N MET A 42 4.93 -7.89 14.46
CA MET A 42 6.34 -7.73 14.15
C MET A 42 7.23 -8.64 15.00
N GLN A 43 6.69 -9.55 15.82
CA GLN A 43 7.46 -10.46 16.70
C GLN A 43 8.65 -9.76 17.39
N ILE A 44 8.40 -8.64 18.06
CA ILE A 44 9.45 -7.86 18.75
C ILE A 44 9.66 -8.46 20.15
N ASP A 45 10.45 -9.51 20.25
CA ASP A 45 10.64 -10.31 21.48
C ASP A 45 11.78 -9.81 22.39
N SER A 46 12.71 -9.03 21.84
CA SER A 46 13.92 -8.60 22.54
C SER A 46 13.76 -7.20 23.17
N ILE A 47 12.69 -6.96 23.91
CA ILE A 47 12.35 -5.62 24.43
C ILE A 47 13.30 -5.23 25.58
N ALA A 48 13.87 -4.02 25.51
CA ALA A 48 14.71 -3.41 26.55
C ALA A 48 13.85 -2.82 27.67
N CYS A 49 13.06 -1.81 27.30
CA CYS A 49 12.10 -1.12 28.15
C CYS A 49 10.98 -0.52 27.28
N VAL A 50 9.92 -0.05 27.94
CA VAL A 50 8.82 0.68 27.31
C VAL A 50 8.76 2.06 27.96
N VAL A 51 8.84 3.12 27.16
CA VAL A 51 8.77 4.50 27.63
C VAL A 51 7.64 5.27 26.96
N ASP A 52 7.18 6.33 27.61
CA ASP A 52 6.19 7.25 27.04
C ASP A 52 6.52 8.70 27.39
N SER A 53 6.23 9.63 26.46
CA SER A 53 6.41 11.06 26.69
C SER A 53 5.38 11.62 27.69
N SER A 54 4.21 10.98 27.81
CA SER A 54 3.13 11.42 28.70
C SER A 54 3.34 10.89 30.11
N SER A 55 3.47 11.80 31.07
CA SER A 55 3.53 11.45 32.50
C SER A 55 2.32 10.69 33.01
N SER A 56 1.16 10.87 32.34
CA SER A 56 -0.05 10.11 32.65
C SER A 56 0.06 8.61 32.36
N MET A 57 1.06 8.19 31.57
CA MET A 57 1.28 6.79 31.19
C MET A 57 2.28 6.09 32.11
N TRP A 58 3.13 6.83 32.82
CA TRP A 58 4.18 6.26 33.66
C TRP A 58 3.61 5.38 34.78
N GLN A 59 4.36 4.34 35.16
CA GLN A 59 4.00 3.36 36.18
C GLN A 59 2.78 2.47 35.85
N LYS A 60 2.10 2.72 34.72
CA LYS A 60 1.11 1.77 34.20
C LYS A 60 1.84 0.53 33.66
N LYS A 61 1.15 -0.60 33.72
CA LYS A 61 1.66 -1.89 33.26
C LYS A 61 1.10 -2.22 31.87
N VAL A 62 1.92 -2.87 31.06
CA VAL A 62 1.52 -3.39 29.75
C VAL A 62 2.08 -4.80 29.58
N VAL A 63 1.28 -5.70 29.01
CA VAL A 63 1.71 -7.08 28.73
C VAL A 63 1.99 -7.22 27.24
N LEU A 64 3.26 -7.51 26.91
CA LEU A 64 3.75 -7.64 25.53
C LEU A 64 4.37 -9.01 25.36
N LEU A 65 3.87 -9.79 24.39
CA LEU A 65 4.35 -11.15 24.09
C LEU A 65 4.39 -12.12 25.29
N GLY A 66 3.57 -11.88 26.31
CA GLY A 66 3.49 -12.69 27.52
C GLY A 66 4.24 -12.12 28.73
N ASP A 67 5.11 -11.14 28.51
CA ASP A 67 5.88 -10.49 29.58
C ASP A 67 5.24 -9.16 30.02
N GLU A 68 5.30 -8.87 31.32
CA GLU A 68 4.81 -7.62 31.91
C GLU A 68 5.92 -6.56 31.93
N TYR A 69 5.62 -5.37 31.41
CA TYR A 69 6.49 -4.21 31.42
C TYR A 69 5.82 -3.06 32.16
N VAL A 70 6.61 -2.33 32.95
CA VAL A 70 6.20 -1.05 33.54
C VAL A 70 6.60 0.05 32.57
N ILE A 71 5.68 0.99 32.28
CA ILE A 71 5.96 2.12 31.41
C ILE A 71 6.80 3.13 32.19
N GLU A 72 8.00 3.41 31.71
CA GLU A 72 8.97 4.28 32.36
C GLU A 72 8.99 5.68 31.76
N THR A 73 9.70 6.58 32.46
CA THR A 73 10.02 7.90 31.92
C THR A 73 11.06 7.77 30.81
N PRO A 74 11.16 8.74 29.88
CA PRO A 74 12.21 8.72 28.86
C PRO A 74 13.61 8.52 29.43
N ASP A 75 13.92 9.13 30.59
CA ASP A 75 15.23 9.07 31.24
C ASP A 75 15.76 7.66 31.49
N ALA A 76 14.89 6.66 31.66
CA ALA A 76 15.27 5.26 31.84
C ALA A 76 16.13 4.72 30.69
N ILE A 77 16.01 5.29 29.49
CA ILE A 77 16.84 4.93 28.33
C ILE A 77 18.34 5.13 28.61
N LYS A 78 18.72 6.04 29.51
CA LYS A 78 20.13 6.34 29.82
C LYS A 78 20.90 5.14 30.39
N GLU A 79 20.20 4.14 30.92
CA GLU A 79 20.79 2.92 31.47
C GLU A 79 21.23 1.90 30.41
N TYR A 80 20.80 2.11 29.16
CA TYR A 80 21.05 1.18 28.06
C TYR A 80 22.20 1.64 27.16
N ASP A 81 23.00 0.69 26.67
CA ASP A 81 24.07 0.93 25.70
C ASP A 81 23.48 1.10 24.29
N GLU A 82 23.80 2.22 23.65
CA GLU A 82 23.36 2.59 22.31
C GLU A 82 23.82 1.62 21.21
N ASN A 83 24.91 0.89 21.42
CA ASN A 83 25.37 -0.13 20.47
C ASN A 83 24.61 -1.44 20.61
N ARG A 84 23.96 -1.64 21.76
CA ARG A 84 23.18 -2.84 22.09
C ARG A 84 21.68 -2.63 21.99
N CYS A 85 21.23 -1.40 21.79
CA CYS A 85 19.82 -1.06 21.67
C CYS A 85 19.52 -0.20 20.44
N PHE A 86 18.25 -0.16 20.05
CA PHE A 86 17.71 0.85 19.15
C PHE A 86 16.32 1.25 19.62
N ILE A 87 15.89 2.45 19.27
CA ILE A 87 14.58 2.99 19.65
C ILE A 87 13.59 2.72 18.52
N MET A 88 12.42 2.19 18.82
CA MET A 88 11.30 2.09 17.89
C MET A 88 10.17 3.00 18.34
N ILE A 89 9.77 3.92 17.46
CA ILE A 89 8.61 4.78 17.69
C ILE A 89 7.36 4.00 17.33
N THR A 90 6.51 3.77 18.32
CA THR A 90 5.32 2.91 18.19
C THR A 90 4.04 3.71 18.02
N SER A 91 4.07 5.01 18.31
CA SER A 91 2.95 5.93 18.08
C SER A 91 2.99 6.50 16.66
N THR A 92 1.83 6.46 15.97
CA THR A 92 1.68 7.13 14.66
C THR A 92 1.29 8.60 14.81
N ASN A 93 0.42 8.92 15.77
CA ASN A 93 -0.12 10.27 15.95
C ASN A 93 0.87 11.25 16.59
N TYR A 94 1.79 10.74 17.41
CA TYR A 94 2.78 11.55 18.14
C TYR A 94 4.20 11.29 17.66
N ARG A 95 4.37 10.76 16.43
CA ARG A 95 5.67 10.35 15.90
C ARG A 95 6.66 11.52 15.88
N ASP A 96 6.26 12.66 15.34
CA ASP A 96 7.15 13.81 15.16
C ASP A 96 7.54 14.44 16.51
N GLU A 97 6.62 14.48 17.47
CA GLU A 97 6.89 14.92 18.84
C GLU A 97 7.87 13.98 19.54
N ILE A 98 7.64 12.66 19.46
CA ILE A 98 8.56 11.66 20.03
C ILE A 98 9.94 11.77 19.39
N LYS A 99 10.02 11.93 18.06
CA LYS A 99 11.28 12.12 17.34
C LYS A 99 12.03 13.36 17.84
N LYS A 100 11.32 14.47 18.03
CA LYS A 100 11.89 15.68 18.62
C LYS A 100 12.40 15.43 20.05
N ASN A 101 11.62 14.75 20.89
CA ASN A 101 12.03 14.42 22.26
C ASN A 101 13.27 13.51 22.30
N ILE A 102 13.37 12.53 21.39
CA ILE A 102 14.58 11.70 21.24
C ILE A 102 15.78 12.58 20.90
N GLN A 103 15.64 13.49 19.93
CA GLN A 103 16.71 14.40 19.54
C GLN A 103 17.14 15.31 20.70
N ASP A 104 16.19 15.90 21.41
CA ASP A 104 16.46 16.84 22.50
C ASP A 104 17.14 16.16 23.70
N LEU A 105 16.81 14.90 23.98
CA LEU A 105 17.35 14.13 25.11
C LEU A 105 18.62 13.35 24.80
N TYR A 106 18.74 12.82 23.59
CA TYR A 106 19.77 11.85 23.21
C TYR A 106 20.56 12.22 21.96
N GLY A 107 20.15 13.26 21.22
CA GLY A 107 20.73 13.59 19.92
C GLY A 107 20.72 12.38 18.98
N ASP A 108 21.82 12.19 18.25
CA ASP A 108 21.97 11.09 17.29
C ASP A 108 22.54 9.80 17.91
N ARG A 109 22.52 9.68 19.26
CA ARG A 109 23.15 8.58 19.98
C ARG A 109 22.54 7.22 19.66
N TYR A 110 21.22 7.16 19.47
CA TYR A 110 20.51 5.91 19.21
C TYR A 110 20.09 5.80 17.75
N LEU A 111 20.13 4.57 17.24
CA LEU A 111 19.44 4.21 16.00
C LEU A 111 17.92 4.28 16.24
N ILE A 112 17.19 4.93 15.33
CA ILE A 112 15.74 5.13 15.45
C ILE A 112 15.02 4.41 14.30
N CYS A 113 14.06 3.56 14.66
CA CYS A 113 13.07 3.00 13.76
C CYS A 113 11.79 3.84 13.85
N GLU A 114 11.58 4.73 12.88
CA GLU A 114 10.49 5.73 12.93
C GLU A 114 9.13 5.16 12.53
N LYS A 115 9.12 4.22 11.58
CA LYS A 115 7.92 3.60 11.04
C LYS A 115 8.03 2.07 11.09
N LYS A 116 6.88 1.39 11.12
CA LYS A 116 6.81 -0.07 10.96
C LYS A 116 7.54 -0.56 9.70
N SER A 117 7.40 0.18 8.59
CA SER A 117 8.04 -0.13 7.30
C SER A 117 9.58 -0.02 7.32
N ASP A 118 10.13 0.67 8.32
CA ASP A 118 11.58 0.83 8.48
C ASP A 118 12.22 -0.39 9.16
N PHE A 119 11.43 -1.29 9.75
CA PHE A 119 11.91 -2.52 10.35
C PHE A 119 11.62 -3.72 9.45
N LEU A 120 12.65 -4.45 9.05
CA LEU A 120 12.53 -5.63 8.20
C LEU A 120 13.22 -6.83 8.83
N ARG A 121 12.59 -8.00 8.69
CA ARG A 121 13.28 -9.28 8.80
C ARG A 121 13.91 -9.63 7.46
N GLN A 122 15.12 -10.16 7.48
CA GLN A 122 15.78 -10.67 6.30
C GLN A 122 16.14 -12.14 6.52
N TYR A 123 15.64 -12.97 5.61
CA TYR A 123 15.80 -14.42 5.59
C TYR A 123 16.81 -14.79 4.51
N THR A 124 17.64 -15.80 4.78
CA THR A 124 18.59 -16.34 3.79
C THR A 124 17.95 -17.37 2.86
N SER A 125 16.76 -17.86 3.22
CA SER A 125 16.01 -18.86 2.45
C SER A 125 14.58 -18.41 2.19
N LEU A 126 14.10 -18.65 0.96
CA LEU A 126 12.69 -18.45 0.58
C LEU A 126 11.77 -19.31 1.45
N GLN A 127 12.19 -20.54 1.77
CA GLN A 127 11.43 -21.44 2.61
C GLN A 127 11.24 -20.85 4.02
N GLU A 128 12.28 -20.26 4.60
CA GLU A 128 12.15 -19.66 5.93
C GLU A 128 11.21 -18.46 5.93
N LEU A 129 11.29 -17.60 4.90
CA LEU A 129 10.34 -16.52 4.73
C LEU A 129 8.90 -17.04 4.64
N LEU A 130 8.63 -17.98 3.71
CA LEU A 130 7.28 -18.46 3.42
C LEU A 130 6.62 -19.19 4.60
N TYR A 131 7.40 -19.89 5.42
CA TYR A 131 6.86 -20.76 6.48
C TYR A 131 7.02 -20.20 7.89
N LYS A 132 7.90 -19.22 8.12
CA LYS A 132 8.19 -18.69 9.47
C LYS A 132 7.83 -17.22 9.64
N ASP A 133 7.82 -16.41 8.59
CA ASP A 133 7.53 -14.98 8.75
C ASP A 133 6.04 -14.73 9.02
N PRO A 134 5.68 -14.02 10.11
CA PRO A 134 4.28 -13.85 10.50
C PRO A 134 3.45 -13.04 9.50
N ILE A 135 4.06 -12.09 8.77
CA ILE A 135 3.35 -11.30 7.75
C ILE A 135 2.99 -12.22 6.58
N ILE A 136 3.97 -13.00 6.12
CA ILE A 136 3.82 -13.91 4.98
C ILE A 136 2.89 -15.08 5.31
N VAL A 137 3.07 -15.73 6.46
CA VAL A 137 2.22 -16.85 6.91
C VAL A 137 0.76 -16.40 7.03
N ASN A 138 0.52 -15.19 7.57
CA ASN A 138 -0.83 -14.65 7.65
C ASN A 138 -1.42 -14.36 6.25
N ALA A 139 -0.64 -13.81 5.32
CA ALA A 139 -1.08 -13.59 3.95
C ALA A 139 -1.39 -14.92 3.22
N ILE A 140 -0.58 -15.96 3.41
CA ILE A 140 -0.81 -17.32 2.90
C ILE A 140 -2.11 -17.91 3.45
N ALA A 141 -2.32 -17.79 4.77
CA ALA A 141 -3.51 -18.29 5.44
C ALA A 141 -4.78 -17.58 4.95
N ARG A 142 -4.77 -16.25 4.90
CA ARG A 142 -5.86 -15.43 4.33
C ARG A 142 -6.15 -15.82 2.89
N GLY A 143 -5.12 -16.21 2.13
CA GLY A 143 -5.25 -16.60 0.75
C GLY A 143 -5.60 -18.04 0.46
N ASN A 144 -5.80 -18.86 1.50
CA ASN A 144 -6.06 -20.29 1.38
C ASN A 144 -5.02 -21.02 0.50
N LEU A 145 -3.75 -20.59 0.59
CA LEU A 145 -2.66 -21.13 -0.23
C LEU A 145 -1.95 -22.32 0.44
N SER A 146 -2.26 -22.62 1.71
CA SER A 146 -1.57 -23.63 2.52
C SER A 146 -1.44 -25.01 1.84
N LEU A 147 -2.48 -25.45 1.13
CA LEU A 147 -2.52 -26.76 0.47
C LEU A 147 -1.63 -26.85 -0.78
N CYS A 148 -1.32 -25.72 -1.43
CA CYS A 148 -0.48 -25.67 -2.62
C CYS A 148 0.89 -25.04 -2.39
N MET A 149 1.26 -24.74 -1.13
CA MET A 149 2.50 -24.05 -0.78
C MET A 149 3.76 -24.68 -1.38
N LYS A 150 3.89 -26.01 -1.33
CA LYS A 150 5.07 -26.70 -1.88
C LYS A 150 5.22 -26.49 -3.40
N SER A 151 4.09 -26.48 -4.11
CA SER A 151 4.06 -26.21 -5.56
C SER A 151 4.39 -24.75 -5.85
N ILE A 152 3.79 -23.82 -5.10
CA ILE A 152 4.06 -22.38 -5.21
C ILE A 152 5.54 -22.09 -4.93
N GLU A 153 6.09 -22.60 -3.83
CA GLU A 153 7.50 -22.45 -3.47
C GLU A 153 8.40 -22.94 -4.60
N SER A 154 8.16 -24.15 -5.11
CA SER A 154 8.97 -24.73 -6.20
C SER A 154 8.93 -23.85 -7.45
N LYS A 155 7.74 -23.37 -7.82
CA LYS A 155 7.53 -22.52 -8.99
C LYS A 155 8.16 -21.14 -8.82
N VAL A 156 7.95 -20.48 -7.69
CA VAL A 156 8.55 -19.17 -7.38
C VAL A 156 10.07 -19.27 -7.37
N LEU A 157 10.61 -20.32 -6.75
CA LEU A 157 12.05 -20.56 -6.74
C LEU A 157 12.62 -20.76 -8.14
N GLN A 158 11.92 -21.52 -8.99
CA GLN A 158 12.29 -21.67 -10.39
C GLN A 158 12.32 -20.32 -11.11
N LYS A 159 11.30 -19.46 -10.92
CA LYS A 159 11.25 -18.13 -11.57
C LYS A 159 12.29 -17.16 -11.03
N ILE A 160 12.64 -17.24 -9.75
CA ILE A 160 13.78 -16.51 -9.19
C ILE A 160 15.09 -16.95 -9.87
N LYS A 161 15.31 -18.25 -10.08
CA LYS A 161 16.50 -18.73 -10.77
C LYS A 161 16.57 -18.23 -12.22
N GLU A 162 15.48 -18.41 -12.97
CA GLU A 162 15.39 -18.03 -14.38
C GLU A 162 15.56 -16.52 -14.62
N HIS A 163 15.08 -15.66 -13.71
CA HIS A 163 14.97 -14.22 -13.96
C HIS A 163 15.81 -13.32 -13.03
N ILE A 164 16.30 -13.84 -11.91
CA ILE A 164 17.06 -13.06 -10.92
C ILE A 164 18.49 -13.59 -10.78
N SER A 165 18.65 -14.84 -10.35
CA SER A 165 19.97 -15.48 -10.16
C SER A 165 19.85 -16.98 -9.90
N ASP A 166 20.67 -17.76 -10.60
CA ASP A 166 20.83 -19.20 -10.35
C ASP A 166 21.56 -19.49 -9.02
N ASN A 167 22.33 -18.54 -8.51
CA ASN A 167 23.04 -18.66 -7.23
C ASN A 167 22.19 -18.08 -6.09
N LEU A 168 21.38 -18.94 -5.45
CA LEU A 168 20.49 -18.51 -4.38
C LEU A 168 21.22 -18.01 -3.12
N ASP A 169 22.47 -18.41 -2.90
CA ASP A 169 23.25 -18.02 -1.72
C ASP A 169 23.60 -16.52 -1.70
N GLU A 170 23.49 -15.84 -2.85
CA GLU A 170 23.67 -14.38 -2.92
C GLU A 170 22.39 -13.58 -2.63
N LEU A 171 21.26 -14.29 -2.47
CA LEU A 171 19.95 -13.71 -2.27
C LEU A 171 19.56 -13.69 -0.80
N ALA A 172 18.72 -12.73 -0.46
CA ALA A 172 18.01 -12.71 0.80
C ALA A 172 16.59 -12.18 0.60
N PHE A 173 15.70 -12.46 1.54
CA PHE A 173 14.27 -12.23 1.36
C PHE A 173 13.70 -11.46 2.55
N SER A 174 12.88 -10.45 2.31
CA SER A 174 12.20 -9.70 3.38
C SER A 174 10.70 -9.61 3.12
N PRO A 175 9.85 -9.76 4.15
CA PRO A 175 8.41 -9.67 3.96
C PRO A 175 7.99 -8.24 3.61
N LEU A 176 6.92 -8.11 2.83
CA LEU A 176 6.22 -6.85 2.61
C LEU A 176 4.72 -7.10 2.85
N ASP A 177 4.01 -6.09 3.35
CA ASP A 177 2.56 -6.18 3.52
C ASP A 177 1.86 -5.94 2.18
N GLY A 178 1.46 -7.02 1.52
CA GLY A 178 0.92 -7.01 0.16
C GLY A 178 -0.59 -6.91 0.04
N ALA A 179 -1.31 -6.68 1.15
CA ALA A 179 -2.78 -6.61 1.24
C ALA A 179 -3.55 -7.77 0.56
N THR A 180 -3.66 -7.74 -0.77
CA THR A 180 -4.34 -8.70 -1.67
C THR A 180 -3.40 -9.76 -2.24
N ARG A 181 -2.10 -9.70 -1.96
CA ARG A 181 -1.06 -10.62 -2.46
C ARG A 181 -0.08 -10.99 -1.35
N VAL A 182 0.52 -12.17 -1.46
CA VAL A 182 1.73 -12.48 -0.67
C VAL A 182 2.88 -11.79 -1.39
N THR A 183 3.50 -10.81 -0.73
CA THR A 183 4.52 -9.94 -1.34
C THR A 183 5.81 -9.97 -0.54
N PHE A 184 6.95 -10.07 -1.22
CA PHE A 184 8.25 -10.01 -0.56
C PHE A 184 9.32 -9.38 -1.44
N LEU A 185 10.29 -8.78 -0.77
CA LEU A 185 11.47 -8.15 -1.33
C LEU A 185 12.58 -9.20 -1.49
N VAL A 186 13.24 -9.20 -2.67
CA VAL A 186 14.44 -9.97 -2.94
C VAL A 186 15.64 -9.02 -2.98
N TRP A 187 16.58 -9.29 -2.07
CA TRP A 187 17.88 -8.67 -2.02
C TRP A 187 18.85 -9.50 -2.85
N GLN A 188 19.71 -8.83 -3.61
CA GLN A 188 20.82 -9.46 -4.31
C GLN A 188 22.08 -8.67 -3.99
N LYS A 189 23.13 -9.35 -3.49
CA LYS A 189 24.39 -8.71 -3.06
C LYS A 189 24.15 -7.54 -2.08
N LYS A 190 23.24 -7.74 -1.11
CA LYS A 190 22.83 -6.76 -0.09
C LYS A 190 22.12 -5.50 -0.62
N VAL A 191 21.68 -5.51 -1.88
CA VAL A 191 20.91 -4.41 -2.48
C VAL A 191 19.49 -4.88 -2.77
N ARG A 192 18.50 -4.03 -2.46
CA ARG A 192 17.10 -4.21 -2.84
C ARG A 192 16.99 -4.21 -4.35
N LYS A 193 16.60 -5.33 -4.96
CA LYS A 193 16.60 -5.46 -6.42
C LYS A 193 15.26 -5.80 -7.00
N TYR A 194 14.50 -6.70 -6.36
CA TYR A 194 13.25 -7.19 -6.92
C TYR A 194 12.15 -7.29 -5.86
N ILE A 195 10.91 -7.23 -6.31
CA ILE A 195 9.73 -7.58 -5.52
C ILE A 195 9.09 -8.78 -6.21
N VAL A 196 8.63 -9.73 -5.41
CA VAL A 196 7.88 -10.90 -5.88
C VAL A 196 6.48 -10.84 -5.29
N HIS A 197 5.49 -11.06 -6.14
CA HIS A 197 4.10 -11.19 -5.74
C HIS A 197 3.56 -12.57 -6.07
N ILE A 198 2.85 -13.16 -5.12
CA ILE A 198 2.08 -14.39 -5.28
C ILE A 198 0.61 -14.03 -5.05
N PRO A 199 -0.28 -14.33 -5.99
CA PRO A 199 -1.67 -13.90 -5.92
C PRO A 199 -2.43 -14.72 -4.89
N VAL A 200 -3.28 -14.05 -4.13
CA VAL A 200 -4.20 -14.67 -3.17
C VAL A 200 -5.58 -14.81 -3.83
N ARG A 201 -6.10 -16.05 -3.89
CA ARG A 201 -7.33 -16.36 -4.65
C ARG A 201 -8.61 -15.89 -3.97
N SER A 202 -8.69 -15.90 -2.64
CA SER A 202 -9.90 -15.63 -1.86
C SER A 202 -10.38 -14.17 -1.92
N PHE A 203 -9.48 -13.19 -1.93
CA PHE A 203 -9.85 -11.77 -1.87
C PHE A 203 -10.50 -11.23 -3.14
N ARG A 204 -10.35 -11.90 -4.29
CA ARG A 204 -10.73 -11.32 -5.60
C ARG A 204 -12.12 -11.71 -6.09
N GLU A 205 -12.69 -12.81 -5.60
CA GLU A 205 -14.06 -13.24 -5.94
C GLU A 205 -15.12 -12.35 -5.28
N GLU A 206 -14.84 -11.79 -4.09
CA GLU A 206 -15.74 -10.89 -3.35
C GLU A 206 -15.93 -9.52 -4.01
N TYR A 207 -14.96 -9.03 -4.79
CA TYR A 207 -15.05 -7.71 -5.44
C TYR A 207 -15.61 -7.77 -6.87
N ASN A 208 -15.64 -8.96 -7.49
CA ASN A 208 -16.28 -9.15 -8.80
C ASN A 208 -16.64 -10.64 -9.03
N PRO A 209 -17.83 -11.10 -8.60
CA PRO A 209 -18.24 -12.50 -8.67
C PRO A 209 -18.41 -13.05 -10.11
N SER A 210 -18.16 -12.24 -11.15
CA SER A 210 -18.40 -12.62 -12.53
C SER A 210 -17.20 -13.21 -13.29
N ASN A 211 -15.96 -13.25 -12.75
CA ASN A 211 -14.85 -13.49 -13.70
C ASN A 211 -13.48 -13.97 -13.16
N THR A 212 -13.30 -15.28 -12.93
CA THR A 212 -11.95 -15.91 -12.92
C THR A 212 -11.24 -15.75 -14.28
N ARG A 213 -12.01 -15.64 -15.38
CA ARG A 213 -11.50 -15.29 -16.73
C ARG A 213 -10.90 -13.88 -16.77
N SER A 214 -11.29 -12.95 -15.87
CA SER A 214 -10.75 -11.58 -15.88
C SER A 214 -9.33 -11.46 -15.35
N ILE A 215 -8.92 -12.32 -14.40
CA ILE A 215 -7.60 -12.20 -13.76
C ILE A 215 -6.49 -12.62 -14.73
N ALA A 216 -6.63 -13.78 -15.37
CA ALA A 216 -5.67 -14.21 -16.39
C ALA A 216 -5.60 -13.24 -17.57
N ILE A 217 -6.76 -12.68 -17.99
CA ILE A 217 -6.81 -11.63 -19.02
C ILE A 217 -6.01 -10.40 -18.60
N ARG A 218 -6.12 -9.94 -17.34
CA ARG A 218 -5.35 -8.80 -16.83
C ARG A 218 -3.85 -9.05 -16.87
N TYR A 219 -3.38 -10.22 -16.45
CA TYR A 219 -1.94 -10.54 -16.50
C TYR A 219 -1.42 -10.64 -17.94
N GLU A 220 -2.20 -11.21 -18.86
CA GLU A 220 -1.86 -11.22 -20.28
C GLU A 220 -1.88 -9.82 -20.91
N ASP A 221 -2.82 -8.97 -20.50
CA ASP A 221 -2.93 -7.59 -20.97
C ASP A 221 -1.82 -6.70 -20.39
N ARG A 222 -1.41 -6.93 -19.15
CA ARG A 222 -0.25 -6.27 -18.52
C ARG A 222 1.02 -6.46 -19.36
N LYS A 223 1.23 -7.65 -19.94
CA LYS A 223 2.38 -7.91 -20.85
C LYS A 223 2.39 -7.00 -22.08
N LYS A 224 1.23 -6.48 -22.52
CA LYS A 224 1.12 -5.60 -23.68
C LYS A 224 1.52 -4.16 -23.36
N LEU A 225 1.61 -3.78 -22.09
CA LEU A 225 2.03 -2.44 -21.67
C LEU A 225 3.48 -2.13 -22.10
N GLY A 226 4.30 -3.16 -22.30
CA GLY A 226 5.67 -3.02 -22.80
C GLY A 226 6.47 -2.04 -21.94
N ASN A 227 6.95 -0.96 -22.55
CA ASN A 227 7.78 0.05 -21.88
C ASN A 227 7.03 0.95 -20.89
N LEU A 228 5.69 0.88 -20.82
CA LEU A 228 4.93 1.60 -19.79
C LEU A 228 5.05 0.93 -18.42
N ASP A 229 5.09 -0.41 -18.39
CA ASP A 229 5.42 -1.16 -17.18
C ASP A 229 6.94 -1.34 -17.08
N LYS A 230 7.60 -0.26 -16.65
CA LYS A 230 9.08 -0.15 -16.59
C LYS A 230 9.72 -1.17 -15.62
N LEU A 231 8.93 -1.75 -14.70
CA LEU A 231 9.42 -2.60 -13.62
C LEU A 231 9.22 -4.09 -13.87
N CYS A 232 8.25 -4.50 -14.70
CA CYS A 232 7.97 -5.91 -14.97
C CYS A 232 9.22 -6.66 -15.45
N VAL A 233 9.58 -7.72 -14.73
CA VAL A 233 10.60 -8.70 -15.12
C VAL A 233 9.94 -10.00 -15.59
N TYR A 234 8.92 -10.45 -14.86
CA TYR A 234 8.17 -11.66 -15.17
C TYR A 234 6.73 -11.54 -14.68
N VAL A 235 5.79 -12.07 -15.46
CA VAL A 235 4.41 -12.31 -15.04
C VAL A 235 3.85 -13.51 -15.79
N ASP A 236 3.11 -14.38 -15.09
CA ASP A 236 2.40 -15.50 -15.71
C ASP A 236 0.89 -15.44 -15.57
N ASN A 237 0.23 -16.41 -16.21
CA ASN A 237 -1.21 -16.55 -16.24
C ASN A 237 -1.81 -17.01 -14.90
N GLU A 238 -0.99 -17.54 -13.98
CA GLU A 238 -1.41 -17.83 -12.61
C GLU A 238 -1.30 -16.61 -11.70
N GLY A 239 -0.55 -15.58 -12.13
CA GLY A 239 -0.40 -14.29 -11.48
C GLY A 239 0.83 -14.15 -10.59
N ILE A 240 1.81 -15.04 -10.73
CA ILE A 240 3.12 -14.85 -10.09
C ILE A 240 3.85 -13.76 -10.86
N GLU A 241 4.35 -12.77 -10.12
CA GLU A 241 5.00 -11.58 -10.68
C GLU A 241 6.37 -11.36 -10.05
N ILE A 242 7.32 -10.94 -10.88
CA ILE A 242 8.62 -10.42 -10.46
C ILE A 242 8.78 -9.03 -11.06
N GLU A 243 9.05 -8.06 -10.20
CA GLU A 243 9.24 -6.66 -10.57
C GLU A 243 10.59 -6.16 -10.07
N LYS A 244 11.17 -5.19 -10.76
CA LYS A 244 12.29 -4.42 -10.22
C LYS A 244 11.82 -3.60 -9.04
N TYR A 245 12.63 -3.53 -7.99
CA TYR A 245 12.37 -2.69 -6.83
C TYR A 245 12.43 -1.20 -7.20
N ALA A 246 11.42 -0.43 -6.79
CA ALA A 246 11.36 1.02 -6.89
C ALA A 246 11.03 1.63 -5.51
N GLU A 247 11.50 2.85 -5.25
CA GLU A 247 11.36 3.50 -3.94
C GLU A 247 10.10 4.39 -3.91
N THR A 248 9.15 4.09 -3.02
CA THR A 248 7.92 4.86 -2.85
C THR A 248 8.08 6.02 -1.86
N ASP A 249 8.89 5.85 -0.81
CA ASP A 249 9.04 6.80 0.30
C ASP A 249 9.75 8.13 -0.05
N CYS A 250 10.19 8.31 -1.30
CA CYS A 250 10.98 9.47 -1.72
C CYS A 250 10.18 10.55 -2.47
N LEU A 251 8.87 10.34 -2.64
CA LEU A 251 7.99 11.29 -3.31
C LEU A 251 7.42 12.31 -2.32
N ASP A 252 7.71 13.59 -2.56
CA ASP A 252 7.10 14.68 -1.82
C ASP A 252 5.80 15.13 -2.49
N TRP A 253 4.68 14.60 -2.00
CA TRP A 253 3.35 14.93 -2.51
C TRP A 253 2.87 16.34 -2.15
N SER A 254 3.65 17.12 -1.39
CA SER A 254 3.40 18.54 -1.20
C SER A 254 4.06 19.43 -2.28
N SER A 255 4.87 18.84 -3.16
CA SER A 255 5.52 19.53 -4.28
C SER A 255 4.67 19.49 -5.55
N GLU A 256 4.55 20.65 -6.22
CA GLU A 256 3.91 20.76 -7.53
C GLU A 256 4.62 19.94 -8.62
N GLU A 257 5.94 19.76 -8.49
CA GLU A 257 6.74 18.95 -9.42
C GLU A 257 6.35 17.47 -9.36
N THR A 258 6.16 16.93 -8.15
CA THR A 258 5.71 15.55 -7.94
C THR A 258 4.31 15.34 -8.53
N VAL A 259 3.39 16.27 -8.27
CA VAL A 259 2.02 16.20 -8.80
C VAL A 259 2.02 16.26 -10.33
N SER A 260 2.81 17.16 -10.92
CA SER A 260 2.93 17.29 -12.37
C SER A 260 3.53 16.03 -13.01
N GLY A 261 4.58 15.47 -12.41
CA GLY A 261 5.18 14.21 -12.88
C GLY A 261 4.21 13.02 -12.80
N ALA A 262 3.37 12.95 -11.77
CA ALA A 262 2.35 11.92 -11.65
C ALA A 262 1.27 12.03 -12.74
N LEU A 263 0.81 13.25 -13.02
CA LEU A 263 -0.12 13.53 -14.12
C LEU A 263 0.49 13.24 -15.50
N GLU A 264 1.79 13.49 -15.68
CA GLU A 264 2.52 13.12 -16.89
C GLU A 264 2.57 11.59 -17.10
N GLU A 265 2.87 10.80 -16.07
CA GLU A 265 2.86 9.34 -16.16
C GLU A 265 1.45 8.79 -16.47
N LEU A 266 0.38 9.39 -15.90
CA LEU A 266 -0.99 9.04 -16.27
C LEU A 266 -1.30 9.41 -17.73
N ARG A 267 -0.87 10.59 -18.19
CA ARG A 267 -1.09 11.00 -19.59
C ARG A 267 -0.37 10.05 -20.56
N LEU A 268 0.88 9.69 -20.27
CA LEU A 268 1.64 8.70 -21.06
C LEU A 268 0.90 7.36 -21.15
N LEU A 269 0.28 6.92 -20.06
CA LEU A 269 -0.54 5.71 -20.04
C LEU A 269 -1.81 5.86 -20.89
N HIS A 270 -2.54 6.94 -20.68
CA HIS A 270 -3.84 7.20 -21.33
C HIS A 270 -3.70 7.43 -22.85
N ASP A 271 -2.57 8.01 -23.28
CA ASP A 271 -2.25 8.31 -24.69
C ASP A 271 -1.49 7.15 -25.39
N SER A 272 -1.34 6.00 -24.73
CA SER A 272 -0.51 4.89 -25.22
C SER A 272 -0.98 4.22 -26.52
N ASN A 273 -2.23 4.46 -26.95
CA ASN A 273 -2.88 3.78 -28.09
C ASN A 273 -2.89 2.24 -27.99
N ILE A 274 -2.64 1.68 -26.79
CA ILE A 274 -2.68 0.24 -26.54
C ILE A 274 -4.13 -0.19 -26.37
N SER A 275 -4.49 -1.34 -26.94
CA SER A 275 -5.81 -1.95 -26.76
C SER A 275 -5.72 -3.18 -25.86
N LEU A 276 -6.38 -3.10 -24.70
CA LEU A 276 -6.50 -4.21 -23.75
C LEU A 276 -7.86 -4.90 -23.89
N ARG A 277 -7.92 -6.19 -23.55
CA ARG A 277 -9.15 -6.98 -23.54
C ARG A 277 -9.94 -6.76 -22.26
N ASN A 278 -9.26 -6.59 -21.12
CA ASN A 278 -9.90 -6.21 -19.88
C ASN A 278 -10.48 -4.80 -20.05
N ARG A 279 -11.79 -4.69 -19.94
CA ARG A 279 -12.53 -3.43 -19.96
C ARG A 279 -13.35 -3.34 -18.69
N TRP A 280 -13.50 -2.15 -18.15
CA TRP A 280 -14.35 -1.92 -17.00
C TRP A 280 -15.00 -0.56 -17.09
N ASN A 281 -16.20 -0.44 -16.53
CA ASN A 281 -16.95 0.80 -16.49
C ASN A 281 -17.04 1.31 -15.03
N PRO A 282 -16.75 2.58 -14.75
CA PRO A 282 -16.96 3.21 -13.44
C PRO A 282 -18.36 2.95 -12.83
N ILE A 283 -19.43 3.06 -13.62
CA ILE A 283 -20.81 2.83 -13.20
C ILE A 283 -21.00 1.38 -12.75
N GLU A 284 -20.52 0.41 -13.54
CA GLU A 284 -20.62 -1.02 -13.20
C GLU A 284 -19.87 -1.34 -11.90
N ARG A 285 -18.72 -0.68 -11.65
CA ARG A 285 -17.98 -0.82 -10.38
C ARG A 285 -18.80 -0.32 -9.19
N VAL A 286 -19.51 0.80 -9.33
CA VAL A 286 -20.39 1.35 -8.29
C VAL A 286 -21.54 0.38 -8.01
N ILE A 287 -22.28 -0.01 -9.05
CA ILE A 287 -23.40 -0.96 -8.93
C ILE A 287 -22.97 -2.28 -8.28
N SER A 288 -21.78 -2.79 -8.63
CA SER A 288 -21.25 -4.01 -8.02
C SER A 288 -21.02 -3.87 -6.52
N ASN A 289 -20.57 -2.70 -6.05
CA ASN A 289 -20.40 -2.44 -4.63
C ASN A 289 -21.74 -2.26 -3.90
N GLU A 290 -22.70 -1.56 -4.50
CA GLU A 290 -24.05 -1.42 -3.96
C GLU A 290 -24.72 -2.77 -3.77
N LYS A 291 -24.68 -3.65 -4.78
CA LYS A 291 -25.20 -5.02 -4.70
C LYS A 291 -24.57 -5.80 -3.55
N TYR A 292 -23.26 -5.69 -3.38
CA TYR A 292 -22.56 -6.34 -2.26
C TYR A 292 -23.05 -5.80 -0.91
N ILE A 293 -23.17 -4.48 -0.77
CA ILE A 293 -23.63 -3.84 0.48
C ILE A 293 -25.06 -4.29 0.81
N VAL A 294 -25.96 -4.28 -0.16
CA VAL A 294 -27.36 -4.72 0.02
C VAL A 294 -27.43 -6.20 0.41
N GLN A 295 -26.56 -7.04 -0.17
CA GLN A 295 -26.57 -8.48 0.08
C GLN A 295 -25.97 -8.86 1.43
N TYR A 296 -24.94 -8.16 1.91
CA TYR A 296 -24.10 -8.61 3.03
C TYR A 296 -24.00 -7.63 4.20
N ASN A 297 -24.42 -6.37 4.07
CA ASN A 297 -24.19 -5.32 5.08
C ASN A 297 -25.48 -4.70 5.63
N GLY A 298 -25.35 -4.04 6.78
CA GLY A 298 -26.49 -3.45 7.51
C GLY A 298 -26.94 -2.05 7.08
N TYR A 299 -26.06 -1.23 6.47
CA TYR A 299 -26.40 0.14 6.06
C TYR A 299 -26.15 0.38 4.57
N PHE A 300 -27.19 0.83 3.87
CA PHE A 300 -27.16 1.25 2.47
C PHE A 300 -27.74 2.67 2.34
N PRO A 301 -27.00 3.65 1.78
CA PRO A 301 -27.46 5.02 1.65
C PRO A 301 -28.39 5.19 0.44
N GLU A 302 -29.62 4.69 0.55
CA GLU A 302 -30.58 4.60 -0.56
C GLU A 302 -30.86 5.94 -1.24
N GLN A 303 -31.09 7.01 -0.47
CA GLN A 303 -31.38 8.34 -1.03
C GLN A 303 -30.19 8.89 -1.85
N LEU A 304 -28.97 8.68 -1.36
CA LEU A 304 -27.77 9.10 -2.06
C LEU A 304 -27.56 8.25 -3.33
N SER A 305 -27.78 6.94 -3.24
CA SER A 305 -27.70 6.02 -4.39
C SER A 305 -28.63 6.46 -5.52
N VAL A 306 -29.92 6.69 -5.23
CA VAL A 306 -30.91 7.14 -6.22
C VAL A 306 -30.45 8.44 -6.90
N HIS A 307 -30.01 9.42 -6.12
CA HIS A 307 -29.56 10.70 -6.68
C HIS A 307 -28.30 10.55 -7.56
N ILE A 308 -27.34 9.71 -7.15
CA ILE A 308 -26.15 9.39 -7.95
C ILE A 308 -26.54 8.73 -9.26
N HIS A 309 -27.49 7.79 -9.24
CA HIS A 309 -27.95 7.09 -10.45
C HIS A 309 -28.62 8.07 -11.41
N ASP A 310 -29.54 8.89 -10.92
CA ASP A 310 -30.26 9.87 -11.74
C ASP A 310 -29.31 10.88 -12.40
N LEU A 311 -28.34 11.40 -11.65
CA LEU A 311 -27.41 12.41 -12.13
C LEU A 311 -26.31 11.83 -13.03
N CYS A 312 -25.64 10.76 -12.57
CA CYS A 312 -24.43 10.28 -13.21
C CYS A 312 -24.71 9.28 -14.33
N PHE A 313 -25.68 8.37 -14.17
CA PHE A 313 -25.80 7.26 -15.13
C PHE A 313 -26.35 7.75 -16.48
N GLY A 314 -27.24 8.74 -16.48
CA GLY A 314 -27.72 9.37 -17.71
C GLY A 314 -26.60 10.07 -18.47
N GLU A 315 -25.88 10.98 -17.80
CA GLU A 315 -24.83 11.82 -18.41
C GLU A 315 -23.55 11.04 -18.78
N LEU A 316 -23.25 9.95 -18.07
CA LEU A 316 -22.05 9.11 -18.27
C LEU A 316 -22.36 7.81 -19.04
N SER A 317 -23.57 7.60 -19.54
CA SER A 317 -23.92 6.39 -20.31
C SER A 317 -23.26 6.32 -21.71
N ASN A 318 -22.98 7.45 -22.33
CA ASN A 318 -22.52 7.55 -23.72
C ASN A 318 -20.99 7.67 -23.88
N ILE A 319 -20.21 7.07 -22.97
CA ILE A 319 -18.76 7.28 -22.97
C ILE A 319 -18.10 6.47 -24.09
N GLY A 320 -17.77 7.15 -25.19
CA GLY A 320 -17.02 6.61 -26.32
C GLY A 320 -15.50 6.65 -26.16
N MET A 321 -14.96 7.32 -25.12
CA MET A 321 -13.52 7.46 -24.92
C MET A 321 -13.03 6.44 -23.90
N THR A 322 -12.38 5.39 -24.39
CA THR A 322 -11.70 4.40 -23.56
C THR A 322 -10.21 4.41 -23.84
N SER A 323 -9.41 4.67 -22.81
CA SER A 323 -7.95 4.56 -22.82
C SER A 323 -7.51 3.44 -21.90
N VAL A 324 -6.23 3.05 -21.97
CA VAL A 324 -5.65 2.23 -20.90
C VAL A 324 -5.65 3.05 -19.63
N CYS A 325 -6.29 2.54 -18.57
CA CYS A 325 -6.27 3.13 -17.24
C CYS A 325 -5.59 2.16 -16.27
N HIS A 326 -4.88 2.71 -15.30
CA HIS A 326 -4.33 1.97 -14.16
C HIS A 326 -5.46 1.40 -13.30
N GLY A 327 -6.52 2.20 -13.05
CA GLY A 327 -7.72 1.77 -12.34
C GLY A 327 -7.61 1.70 -10.82
N ASP A 328 -6.43 2.03 -10.27
CA ASP A 328 -6.12 2.06 -8.84
C ASP A 328 -5.03 3.11 -8.51
N VAL A 329 -5.26 4.38 -8.86
CA VAL A 329 -4.28 5.46 -8.73
C VAL A 329 -4.25 6.02 -7.30
N HIS A 330 -3.48 5.36 -6.44
CA HIS A 330 -3.13 5.83 -5.10
C HIS A 330 -1.75 6.48 -5.09
N LEU A 331 -1.49 7.38 -4.13
CA LEU A 331 -0.15 8.00 -3.98
C LEU A 331 0.96 6.96 -3.77
N ASP A 332 0.62 5.86 -3.10
CA ASP A 332 1.55 4.78 -2.78
C ASP A 332 1.88 3.90 -4.02
N ASN A 333 1.12 4.07 -5.13
CA ASN A 333 1.32 3.36 -6.40
C ASN A 333 2.18 4.15 -7.41
N PHE A 334 2.78 5.26 -6.97
CA PHE A 334 3.87 5.90 -7.68
C PHE A 334 5.18 5.63 -6.93
N ALA A 335 6.24 5.35 -7.68
CA ALA A 335 7.55 5.09 -7.13
C ALA A 335 8.63 5.76 -7.97
N MET A 336 9.84 5.88 -7.41
CA MET A 336 11.03 6.30 -8.13
C MET A 336 11.87 5.09 -8.50
N TYR A 337 12.17 4.97 -9.79
CA TYR A 337 13.10 3.99 -10.32
C TYR A 337 14.14 4.67 -11.19
N LYS A 338 15.42 4.57 -10.78
CA LYS A 338 16.56 5.19 -11.48
C LYS A 338 16.36 6.68 -11.78
N GLY A 339 15.83 7.43 -10.82
CA GLY A 339 15.61 8.88 -10.94
C GLY A 339 14.40 9.27 -11.79
N LYS A 340 13.53 8.32 -12.17
CA LYS A 340 12.28 8.60 -12.88
C LYS A 340 11.09 8.09 -12.09
N MET A 341 9.99 8.84 -12.14
CA MET A 341 8.71 8.38 -11.63
C MET A 341 8.17 7.23 -12.50
N VAL A 342 7.57 6.25 -11.84
CA VAL A 342 6.94 5.08 -12.47
C VAL A 342 5.66 4.72 -11.73
N LEU A 343 4.69 4.17 -12.46
CA LEU A 343 3.51 3.51 -11.90
C LEU A 343 3.85 2.06 -11.51
N ILE A 344 3.32 1.61 -10.38
CA ILE A 344 3.45 0.25 -9.85
C ILE A 344 2.08 -0.32 -9.50
N ASP A 345 2.01 -1.63 -9.25
CA ASP A 345 0.78 -2.33 -8.88
C ASP A 345 -0.34 -2.29 -9.94
N TRP A 346 -0.04 -2.87 -11.10
CA TRP A 346 -0.94 -2.94 -12.26
C TRP A 346 -2.12 -3.91 -12.13
N GLU A 347 -2.52 -4.29 -10.91
CA GLU A 347 -3.54 -5.32 -10.63
C GLU A 347 -4.90 -5.01 -11.30
N TRP A 348 -5.23 -3.72 -11.45
CA TRP A 348 -6.54 -3.24 -11.91
C TRP A 348 -6.54 -2.65 -13.33
N VAL A 349 -5.42 -2.80 -14.06
CA VAL A 349 -5.25 -2.22 -15.39
C VAL A 349 -6.32 -2.69 -16.37
N GLY A 350 -6.85 -1.78 -17.19
CA GLY A 350 -7.82 -2.11 -18.24
C GLY A 350 -8.29 -0.90 -19.02
N MET A 351 -9.04 -1.13 -20.10
CA MET A 351 -9.66 -0.06 -20.87
C MET A 351 -10.81 0.56 -20.08
N SER A 352 -10.76 1.87 -19.85
CA SER A 352 -11.81 2.62 -19.15
C SER A 352 -11.72 4.12 -19.47
N ASP A 353 -12.52 4.92 -18.77
CA ASP A 353 -12.46 6.38 -18.81
C ASP A 353 -11.21 6.89 -18.05
N PRO A 354 -10.27 7.60 -18.71
CA PRO A 354 -9.07 8.15 -18.06
C PRO A 354 -9.39 9.16 -16.95
N MET A 355 -10.56 9.79 -16.98
CA MET A 355 -10.98 10.72 -15.93
C MET A 355 -11.12 10.02 -14.57
N TRP A 356 -11.37 8.71 -14.54
CA TRP A 356 -11.40 7.94 -13.29
C TRP A 356 -10.06 8.00 -12.55
N ASP A 357 -8.96 7.74 -13.27
CA ASP A 357 -7.60 7.75 -12.72
C ASP A 357 -7.19 9.16 -12.26
N ILE A 358 -7.54 10.18 -13.05
CA ILE A 358 -7.28 11.59 -12.71
C ILE A 358 -8.04 12.00 -11.44
N CYS A 359 -9.33 11.70 -11.36
CA CYS A 359 -10.15 11.98 -10.18
C CYS A 359 -9.68 11.21 -8.94
N MET A 360 -9.14 10.00 -9.12
CA MET A 360 -8.60 9.19 -8.03
C MET A 360 -7.30 9.78 -7.47
N LEU A 361 -6.40 10.24 -8.33
CA LEU A 361 -5.22 10.97 -7.88
C LEU A 361 -5.61 12.27 -7.15
N TYR A 362 -6.54 13.04 -7.72
CA TYR A 362 -7.05 14.27 -7.12
C TYR A 362 -7.67 14.03 -5.73
N SER A 363 -8.53 13.02 -5.58
CA SER A 363 -9.12 12.63 -4.29
C SER A 363 -8.05 12.28 -3.26
N ASN A 364 -7.05 11.49 -3.65
CA ASN A 364 -5.97 11.07 -2.76
C ASN A 364 -5.13 12.26 -2.27
N LEU A 365 -4.78 13.19 -3.16
CA LEU A 365 -4.04 14.40 -2.80
C LEU A 365 -4.82 15.31 -1.86
N LYS A 366 -6.10 15.56 -2.16
CA LYS A 366 -6.97 16.41 -1.32
C LYS A 366 -7.11 15.85 0.10
N ASN A 367 -7.09 14.53 0.26
CA ASN A 367 -7.22 13.87 1.55
C ASN A 367 -5.89 13.70 2.31
N ARG A 368 -4.74 13.71 1.64
CA ARG A 368 -3.43 13.41 2.25
C ARG A 368 -2.47 14.61 2.31
N THR A 369 -2.79 15.72 1.64
CA THR A 369 -1.90 16.87 1.51
C THR A 369 -2.63 18.17 1.84
N ALA A 370 -1.87 19.23 2.14
CA ALA A 370 -2.42 20.58 2.35
C ALA A 370 -2.57 21.36 1.03
N LEU A 371 -2.27 20.74 -0.12
CA LEU A 371 -2.35 21.39 -1.43
C LEU A 371 -3.80 21.73 -1.79
N LYS A 372 -3.99 22.91 -2.38
CA LYS A 372 -5.31 23.50 -2.66
C LYS A 372 -5.63 23.56 -4.16
N TYR A 373 -5.19 22.57 -4.93
CA TYR A 373 -5.62 22.45 -6.32
C TYR A 373 -7.14 22.34 -6.39
N SER A 374 -7.77 23.14 -7.26
CA SER A 374 -9.12 22.84 -7.71
C SER A 374 -9.07 21.70 -8.74
N LEU A 375 -10.21 21.05 -8.98
CA LEU A 375 -10.30 20.05 -10.05
C LEU A 375 -9.93 20.65 -11.41
N GLY A 376 -10.22 21.94 -11.64
CA GLY A 376 -9.87 22.63 -12.89
C GLY A 376 -8.37 22.82 -13.07
N ASP A 377 -7.64 23.17 -12.01
CA ASP A 377 -6.18 23.29 -12.04
C ASP A 377 -5.55 21.93 -12.37
N PHE A 378 -6.08 20.86 -11.77
CA PHE A 378 -5.61 19.49 -11.99
C PHE A 378 -5.77 19.05 -13.45
N LEU A 379 -6.93 19.35 -14.04
CA LEU A 379 -7.19 19.09 -15.45
C LEU A 379 -6.33 19.94 -16.37
N GLN A 380 -6.08 21.20 -16.01
CA GLN A 380 -5.23 22.08 -16.81
C GLN A 380 -3.80 21.56 -16.90
N ILE A 381 -3.25 21.05 -15.79
CA ILE A 381 -1.92 20.41 -15.77
C ILE A 381 -1.92 19.16 -16.66
N TYR A 382 -2.92 18.30 -16.49
CA TYR A 382 -3.04 17.05 -17.25
C TYR A 382 -3.18 17.29 -18.77
N TYR A 383 -4.12 18.14 -19.19
CA TYR A 383 -4.39 18.42 -20.59
C TYR A 383 -3.29 19.30 -21.24
N GLY A 384 -2.68 20.19 -20.45
CA GLY A 384 -1.80 21.24 -20.95
C GLY A 384 -2.56 22.45 -21.53
N TYR A 385 -3.88 22.52 -21.31
CA TYR A 385 -4.74 23.64 -21.69
C TYR A 385 -5.87 23.83 -20.68
N ILE A 386 -6.48 25.02 -20.66
CA ILE A 386 -7.60 25.32 -19.76
C ILE A 386 -8.82 24.49 -20.18
N PRO A 387 -9.36 23.60 -19.31
CA PRO A 387 -10.48 22.75 -19.67
C PRO A 387 -11.74 23.58 -19.95
N SER A 388 -12.51 23.15 -20.94
CA SER A 388 -13.82 23.71 -21.24
C SER A 388 -14.83 23.45 -20.11
N GLN A 389 -15.93 24.19 -20.10
CA GLN A 389 -17.01 23.97 -19.13
C GLN A 389 -17.62 22.56 -19.24
N GLN A 390 -17.65 21.99 -20.44
CA GLN A 390 -18.14 20.63 -20.66
C GLN A 390 -17.18 19.58 -20.08
N GLU A 391 -15.87 19.73 -20.29
CA GLU A 391 -14.85 18.86 -19.69
C GLU A 391 -14.86 18.96 -18.16
N LEU A 392 -15.01 20.17 -17.61
CA LEU A 392 -15.16 20.39 -16.17
C LEU A 392 -16.42 19.74 -15.60
N LYS A 393 -17.58 19.93 -16.24
CA LYS A 393 -18.84 19.29 -15.81
C LYS A 393 -18.69 17.77 -15.77
N ARG A 394 -18.11 17.19 -16.82
CA ARG A 394 -17.84 15.74 -16.90
C ARG A 394 -16.93 15.27 -15.78
N ALA A 395 -15.83 15.98 -15.53
CA ALA A 395 -14.89 15.62 -14.47
C ALA A 395 -15.55 15.67 -13.08
N ARG A 396 -16.43 16.66 -12.83
CA ARG A 396 -17.19 16.74 -11.56
C ARG A 396 -18.13 15.54 -11.38
N LEU A 397 -18.85 15.13 -12.42
CA LEU A 397 -19.72 13.95 -12.38
C LEU A 397 -18.93 12.68 -12.04
N ILE A 398 -17.77 12.48 -12.70
CA ILE A 398 -16.91 11.32 -12.45
C ILE A 398 -16.28 11.38 -11.06
N TYR A 399 -15.88 12.58 -10.60
CA TYR A 399 -15.34 12.77 -9.26
C TYR A 399 -16.37 12.43 -8.18
N VAL A 400 -17.63 12.86 -8.33
CA VAL A 400 -18.72 12.50 -7.41
C VAL A 400 -18.99 10.99 -7.44
N LEU A 401 -19.06 10.39 -8.62
CA LEU A 401 -19.26 8.94 -8.76
C LEU A 401 -18.12 8.15 -8.07
N LEU A 402 -16.88 8.63 -8.21
CA LEU A 402 -15.71 8.06 -7.55
C LEU A 402 -15.80 8.20 -6.01
N GLU A 403 -16.13 9.38 -5.48
CA GLU A 403 -16.26 9.57 -4.04
C GLU A 403 -17.36 8.70 -3.43
N TYR A 404 -18.47 8.52 -4.16
CA TYR A 404 -19.52 7.57 -3.81
C TYR A 404 -19.01 6.12 -3.85
N TYR A 405 -18.28 5.71 -4.88
CA TYR A 405 -17.62 4.40 -4.96
C TYR A 405 -16.69 4.14 -3.76
N LEU A 406 -15.87 5.11 -3.39
CA LEU A 406 -14.97 5.01 -2.22
C LEU A 406 -15.76 4.95 -0.90
N TYR A 407 -16.88 5.66 -0.79
CA TYR A 407 -17.80 5.52 0.35
C TYR A 407 -18.38 4.11 0.44
N CYS A 408 -18.82 3.54 -0.68
CA CYS A 408 -19.28 2.16 -0.73
C CYS A 408 -18.19 1.16 -0.26
N ILE A 409 -16.92 1.35 -0.65
CA ILE A 409 -15.81 0.52 -0.15
C ILE A 409 -15.67 0.60 1.38
N ILE A 410 -15.85 1.78 1.97
CA ILE A 410 -15.80 1.95 3.44
C ILE A 410 -16.98 1.23 4.09
N LEU A 411 -18.19 1.38 3.55
CA LEU A 411 -19.37 0.69 4.05
C LEU A 411 -19.19 -0.83 4.00
N ARG A 412 -18.55 -1.36 2.95
CA ARG A 412 -18.18 -2.78 2.82
C ARG A 412 -17.30 -3.28 3.95
N LYS A 413 -16.36 -2.46 4.42
CA LYS A 413 -15.37 -2.84 5.44
C LYS A 413 -15.89 -2.67 6.87
N ASN A 414 -16.67 -1.61 7.12
CA ASN A 414 -17.00 -1.17 8.49
C ASN A 414 -18.45 -1.49 8.90
N ASN A 415 -19.33 -1.82 7.95
CA ASN A 415 -20.75 -2.13 8.18
C ASN A 415 -21.55 -1.05 8.93
N CYS A 416 -21.05 0.18 8.98
CA CYS A 416 -21.69 1.30 9.67
C CYS A 416 -21.65 2.58 8.82
N LYS A 417 -22.65 3.44 9.02
CA LYS A 417 -22.77 4.74 8.35
C LYS A 417 -21.57 5.63 8.67
N ASN A 418 -21.04 6.33 7.65
CA ASN A 418 -20.05 7.39 7.84
C ASN A 418 -20.67 8.73 7.42
N GLU A 419 -21.28 9.43 8.38
CA GLU A 419 -22.05 10.65 8.11
C GLU A 419 -21.19 11.76 7.52
N GLU A 420 -19.93 11.89 7.97
CA GLU A 420 -19.00 12.89 7.45
C GLU A 420 -18.76 12.67 5.96
N ARG A 421 -18.52 11.42 5.54
CA ARG A 421 -18.26 11.11 4.14
C ARG A 421 -19.51 11.27 3.27
N GLU A 422 -20.66 10.86 3.78
CA GLU A 422 -21.93 11.04 3.07
C GLU A 422 -22.26 12.52 2.86
N ASN A 423 -22.10 13.36 3.90
CA ASN A 423 -22.31 14.80 3.82
C ASN A 423 -21.37 15.47 2.82
N LYS A 424 -20.10 15.05 2.75
CA LYS A 424 -19.15 15.54 1.74
C LYS A 424 -19.61 15.23 0.31
N ILE A 425 -20.22 14.08 0.07
CA ILE A 425 -20.74 13.73 -1.26
C ILE A 425 -21.96 14.61 -1.59
N TRP A 426 -22.87 14.83 -0.64
CA TRP A 426 -23.99 15.76 -0.80
C TRP A 426 -23.54 17.21 -1.04
N GLU A 427 -22.42 17.64 -0.46
CA GLU A 427 -21.79 18.93 -0.78
C GLU A 427 -21.33 18.99 -2.24
N LEU A 428 -20.61 17.98 -2.71
CA LEU A 428 -20.15 17.95 -4.10
C LEU A 428 -21.32 17.93 -5.10
N LEU A 429 -22.43 17.28 -4.75
CA LEU A 429 -23.64 17.23 -5.57
C LEU A 429 -24.34 18.60 -5.69
N ARG A 430 -24.16 19.52 -4.73
CA ARG A 430 -24.72 20.87 -4.81
C ARG A 430 -24.02 21.76 -5.82
N ASP A 431 -22.79 21.40 -6.21
CA ASP A 431 -21.92 22.16 -7.12
C ASP A 431 -22.02 21.70 -8.59
N ILE A 432 -22.91 20.74 -8.88
CA ILE A 432 -23.20 20.16 -10.20
C ILE A 432 -24.62 20.52 -10.61
#